data_AF-A0AAT9HI93-F1
#
_entry.id   AF-A0AAT9HI93-F1
#
_cell.length_a   1.000
_cell.length_b   1.000
_cell.length_c   1.000
_cell.angle_alpha   90.00
_cell.angle_beta   90.00
_cell.angle_gamma   90.00
#
_symmetry.space_group_name_H-M   'P 1'
#
loop_
_entity.id
_entity.type
_entity.pdbx_description
1 polymer ?
#
loop_
_entity_poly.entity_id
_entity_poly.type
_entity_poly.pdbx_seq_one_letter_code
_entity_poly.pdbx_strand_id
1 'polypeptide(L)' 'MEKIDLPALLAGTRDLHPREVALTLTSAILDAAGGQLVDDATVMCLDWHGPQETQRHVSSGADTRQASATRTK' A
#
# COMPACT_ATOMS: atom_id res chain seq x y z
N MET A 1 -17.11 -14.99 3.81
CA MET A 1 -16.23 -14.00 3.15
C MET A 1 -16.74 -12.64 3.55
N GLU A 2 -15.89 -11.86 4.22
CA GLU A 2 -16.23 -10.50 4.62
C GLU A 2 -16.17 -9.58 3.40
N LYS A 3 -17.03 -8.57 3.34
CA LYS A 3 -17.05 -7.63 2.21
C LYS A 3 -16.16 -6.44 2.54
N ILE A 4 -15.07 -6.27 1.81
CA ILE A 4 -14.17 -5.12 1.94
C ILE A 4 -14.74 -3.93 1.17
N ASP A 5 -14.74 -2.77 1.81
CA ASP A 5 -14.90 -1.47 1.14
C ASP A 5 -13.52 -0.96 0.69
N LEU A 6 -13.12 -1.33 -0.54
CA LEU A 6 -11.83 -0.93 -1.11
C LEU A 6 -11.68 0.60 -1.24
N PRO A 7 -12.67 1.37 -1.72
CA PRO A 7 -12.60 2.82 -1.72
C PRO A 7 -12.32 3.43 -0.34
N ALA A 8 -13.04 2.99 0.70
CA ALA A 8 -12.81 3.48 2.06
C ALA A 8 -11.41 3.12 2.57
N LEU A 9 -10.95 1.90 2.28
CA LEU A 9 -9.61 1.44 2.65
C LEU A 9 -8.52 2.27 1.94
N LEU A 10 -8.66 2.51 0.64
CA LEU A 10 -7.75 3.37 -0.12
C LEU A 10 -7.68 4.79 0.47
N ALA A 11 -8.84 5.38 0.77
CA ALA A 11 -8.93 6.71 1.38
C ALA A 11 -8.25 6.75 2.75
N GLY A 12 -8.40 5.70 3.55
CA GLY A 12 -7.74 5.56 4.86
C GLY A 12 -6.22 5.38 4.78
N THR A 13 -5.69 4.96 3.63
CA THR A 13 -4.25 4.77 3.41
C THR A 13 -3.57 5.92 2.67
N ARG A 14 -4.27 7.04 2.40
CA ARG A 14 -3.75 8.15 1.56
C ARG A 14 -2.43 8.76 2.05
N ASP A 15 -2.17 8.70 3.35
CA ASP A 15 -0.98 9.27 3.99
C ASP A 15 0.15 8.22 4.12
N LEU A 16 -0.09 6.99 3.64
CA LEU A 16 0.87 5.90 3.64
C LEU A 16 1.79 5.95 2.41
N HIS A 17 3.05 5.57 2.59
CA HIS A 17 3.99 5.41 1.48
C HIS A 17 3.46 4.28 0.56
N PRO A 18 3.64 4.33 -0.77
CA PRO A 18 3.02 3.37 -1.70
C PRO A 18 3.25 1.89 -1.35
N ARG A 19 4.42 1.57 -0.79
CA ARG A 19 4.74 0.23 -0.29
C ARG A 19 3.82 -0.22 0.87
N GLU A 20 3.55 0.69 1.81
CA GLU A 20 2.69 0.44 2.96
C GLU A 20 1.21 0.38 2.55
N VAL A 21 0.79 1.18 1.56
CA VAL A 21 -0.54 1.06 0.93
C VAL A 21 -0.72 -0.34 0.36
N ALA A 22 0.21 -0.78 -0.50
CA ALA A 22 0.15 -2.09 -1.14
C ALA A 22 0.11 -3.23 -0.12
N LEU A 23 0.94 -3.16 0.93
CA LEU A 23 0.93 -4.12 2.03
C LEU A 23 -0.43 -4.12 2.77
N THR A 24 -0.95 -2.95 3.13
CA THR A 24 -2.21 -2.81 3.88
C THR A 24 -3.39 -3.39 3.09
N LEU A 25 -3.49 -3.06 1.80
CA LEU A 25 -4.52 -3.59 0.90
C LEU A 25 -4.41 -5.12 0.76
N THR A 26 -3.19 -5.63 0.58
CA THR A 26 -2.94 -7.08 0.43
C THR A 26 -3.34 -7.84 1.69
N SER A 27 -2.96 -7.35 2.88
CA SER A 27 -3.36 -7.93 4.16
C SER A 27 -4.87 -7.92 4.34
N ALA A 28 -5.54 -6.78 4.09
CA ALA A 28 -6.99 -6.69 4.22
C ALA A 28 -7.73 -7.67 3.30
N ILE A 29 -7.28 -7.79 2.04
CA ILE A 29 -7.83 -8.74 1.05
C ILE A 29 -7.66 -10.18 1.53
N LEU A 30 -6.46 -10.53 2.00
CA LEU A 30 -6.16 -11.87 2.50
C LEU A 30 -7.02 -12.21 3.72
N ASP A 31 -7.19 -11.26 4.65
CA ASP A 31 -8.00 -11.42 5.86
C ASP A 31 -9.48 -11.65 5.52
N ALA A 32 -10.06 -10.86 4.61
CA ALA A 32 -11.46 -11.03 4.22
C ALA A 32 -11.72 -12.32 3.42
N ALA A 33 -10.69 -12.81 2.73
CA ALA A 33 -10.67 -14.12 2.08
C ALA A 33 -10.47 -15.28 3.07
N GLY A 34 -10.30 -15.01 4.37
CA GLY A 34 -10.06 -16.04 5.39
C GLY A 34 -8.70 -16.73 5.22
N GLY A 35 -7.71 -16.02 4.70
CA GLY A 35 -6.37 -16.54 4.45
C GLY A 35 -6.24 -17.43 3.20
N GLN A 36 -7.33 -17.65 2.45
CA GLN A 36 -7.30 -18.47 1.24
C GLN A 36 -7.83 -17.71 0.04
N LEU A 37 -6.92 -17.39 -0.88
CA LEU A 37 -7.29 -16.84 -2.18
C LEU A 37 -7.75 -17.98 -3.10
N VAL A 38 -8.80 -17.70 -3.87
CA VAL A 38 -9.37 -18.67 -4.85
C VAL A 38 -8.50 -18.76 -6.11
N ASP A 39 -7.75 -17.70 -6.40
CA ASP A 39 -6.84 -17.56 -7.54
C ASP A 39 -5.72 -16.56 -7.19
N ASP A 40 -4.76 -16.35 -8.10
CA ASP A 40 -3.69 -15.36 -7.94
C ASP A 40 -4.26 -13.93 -7.82
N ALA A 41 -3.77 -13.18 -6.83
CA ALA A 41 -4.12 -11.78 -6.62
C ALA A 41 -2.87 -10.91 -6.52
N THR A 42 -2.87 -9.75 -7.19
CA THR A 42 -1.76 -8.80 -7.18
C THR A 42 -2.26 -7.39 -6.92
N VAL A 43 -1.58 -6.66 -6.03
CA VAL A 43 -1.82 -5.24 -5.77
C VAL A 43 -0.61 -4.44 -6.25
N MET A 44 -0.85 -3.39 -7.04
CA MET A 44 0.17 -2.43 -7.47
C MET A 44 -0.25 -1.02 -7.03
N CYS A 45 0.65 -0.32 -6.35
CA CYS A 45 0.48 1.08 -6.01
C CYS A 45 1.53 1.90 -6.76
N LEU A 46 1.06 2.84 -7.59
CA LEU A 46 1.90 3.76 -8.36
C LEU A 46 1.63 5.18 -7.85
N ASP A 47 2.64 5.80 -7.27
CA ASP A 47 2.64 7.23 -6.99
C ASP A 47 3.43 7.96 -8.07
N TRP A 48 2.81 8.99 -8.64
CA TRP A 48 3.35 9.73 -9.76
C TRP A 48 3.80 11.11 -9.31
N HIS A 49 5.12 11.31 -9.27
CA HIS A 49 5.73 12.56 -8.82
C HIS A 49 5.96 13.60 -9.93
N GLY A 50 5.37 13.41 -11.11
CA GLY A 50 5.57 14.31 -12.24
C GLY A 50 6.83 14.02 -13.07
N PRO A 51 7.11 14.84 -14.10
CA PRO A 51 8.19 14.59 -15.06
C PRO A 51 9.60 14.99 -14.57
N GLN A 52 9.74 15.50 -13.34
CA GLN A 52 11.01 15.99 -12.82
C GLN A 52 11.90 14.84 -12.33
N GLU A 53 13.21 14.94 -12.55
CA GLU A 53 14.16 13.99 -11.99
C GLU A 53 14.32 14.20 -10.47
N THR A 54 13.64 13.38 -9.69
CA THR A 54 13.89 13.26 -8.26
C THR A 54 15.04 12.29 -8.00
N GLN A 55 16.15 12.78 -7.45
CA GLN A 55 17.18 11.94 -6.82
C GLN A 55 16.50 11.18 -5.68
N ARG A 56 16.36 9.85 -5.79
CA ARG A 56 15.74 8.99 -4.76
C ARG A 56 16.80 8.39 -3.86
N HIS A 57 16.59 8.48 -2.54
CA HIS A 57 17.48 7.86 -1.56
C HIS A 57 16.82 6.59 -1.05
N VAL A 58 17.19 5.45 -1.65
CA VAL A 58 16.50 4.18 -1.42
C VAL A 58 17.23 3.29 -0.43
N SER A 59 16.48 2.65 0.46
CA SER A 59 16.92 1.51 1.28
C SER A 59 15.97 0.35 1.05
N SER A 60 16.49 -0.83 0.71
CA SER A 60 15.68 -2.00 0.30
C SER A 60 14.58 -1.65 -0.73
N GLY A 61 14.89 -0.74 -1.65
CA GLY A 61 13.98 -0.28 -2.71
C GLY A 61 12.85 0.68 -2.30
N ALA A 62 12.80 1.19 -1.06
CA ALA A 62 11.87 2.26 -0.66
C ALA A 62 12.64 3.58 -0.46
N ASP A 63 12.07 4.72 -0.87
CA ASP A 63 12.65 6.03 -0.56
C ASP A 63 12.39 6.35 0.92
N THR A 64 13.45 6.40 1.72
CA THR A 64 13.32 6.59 3.17
C THR A 64 12.90 8.01 3.55
N ARG A 65 13.09 8.99 2.65
CA ARG A 65 12.65 10.37 2.89
C ARG A 65 11.15 10.56 2.70
N GLN A 66 10.49 9.61 2.04
CA GLN A 66 9.05 9.61 1.81
C GLN A 66 8.33 8.55 2.66
N ALA A 67 9.03 7.88 3.58
CA ALA A 67 8.40 6.97 4.51
C ALA A 67 7.29 7.68 5.29
N SER A 68 6.17 7.00 5.51
CA SER A 68 5.11 7.59 6.31
C SER A 68 5.55 7.78 7.74
N ALA A 69 4.89 8.75 8.40
CA ALA A 69 5.02 8.93 9.82
C ALA A 69 4.73 7.59 10.52
N THR A 70 5.51 7.28 11.54
CA THR A 70 5.29 6.08 12.35
C THR A 70 3.85 6.11 12.87
N ARG A 71 3.05 5.12 12.46
CA ARG A 71 1.67 5.00 12.92
C ARG A 71 1.66 4.97 14.45
N THR A 72 1.06 5.97 15.07
CA THR A 72 0.82 5.96 16.52
C THR A 72 -0.16 4.83 16.80
N LYS A 73 0.17 3.98 17.77
CA LYS A 73 -0.64 2.81 18.16
C LYS A 73 -2.01 3.23 18.67
#